data_AF-A0A7X0RDT7-F1
#
_entry.id   AF-A0A7X0RDT7-F1
#
_cell.length_a   1.000
_cell.length_b   1.000
_cell.length_c   1.000
_cell.angle_alpha   90.00
_cell.angle_beta   90.00
_cell.angle_gamma   90.00
#
_symmetry.space_group_name_H-M   'P 1'
#
loop_
_entity.id
_entity.type
_entity.pdbx_description
1 polymer ?
#
loop_
_entity_poly.entity_id
_entity_poly.type
_entity_poly.pdbx_seq_one_letter_code
_entity_poly.pdbx_strand_id
1 'polypeptide(L)'
;MTISLALRDLRSSTARLSEAVTELVMIAHEDRPDGSEVAAVDHFAEQVSELQSSVVAAGQELVAIDGPALLSQRMPLVDDALAAATVCYWRDLRSYAATGAMRQVARRGGGGWRAWQVSIEQSQQRCEEPLLDTVASARRVWLELAEVVALWLRHPPPADPGGAPENTDPGGRAVTAPPSPSTWRTS
;
A
#
# COMPACT_ATOMS: atom_id res chain seq x y z
N MET A 1 17.46 -10.80 -12.34
CA MET A 1 16.74 -11.86 -11.61
C MET A 1 15.58 -12.23 -12.53
N THR A 2 14.39 -12.67 -12.09
CA THR A 2 13.20 -12.54 -12.97
C THR A 2 12.18 -11.66 -12.28
N ILE A 3 11.46 -10.86 -13.06
CA ILE A 3 10.42 -9.94 -12.55
C ILE A 3 9.35 -10.67 -11.72
N SER A 4 9.02 -11.91 -12.10
CA SER A 4 8.08 -12.77 -11.36
C SER A 4 8.60 -13.15 -9.97
N LEU A 5 9.91 -13.40 -9.84
CA LEU A 5 10.53 -13.70 -8.55
C LEU A 5 10.52 -12.45 -7.66
N ALA A 6 10.92 -11.29 -8.18
CA ALA A 6 10.88 -10.03 -7.43
C ALA A 6 9.45 -9.68 -6.96
N LEU A 7 8.44 -9.87 -7.82
CA LEU A 7 7.05 -9.64 -7.45
C LEU A 7 6.55 -10.62 -6.39
N ARG A 8 6.96 -11.89 -6.44
CA ARG A 8 6.64 -12.88 -5.40
C ARG A 8 7.26 -12.49 -4.06
N ASP A 9 8.51 -12.03 -4.06
CA ASP A 9 9.20 -11.60 -2.85
C ASP A 9 8.55 -10.35 -2.25
N LEU A 10 8.11 -9.41 -3.10
CA LEU A 10 7.33 -8.24 -2.68
C LEU A 10 5.98 -8.62 -2.05
N ARG A 11 5.24 -9.57 -2.65
CA ARG A 11 3.99 -10.08 -2.08
C ARG A 11 4.22 -10.77 -0.73
N SER A 12 5.26 -11.58 -0.63
CA SER A 12 5.59 -12.29 0.61
C SER A 12 6.01 -11.34 1.74
N SER A 13 6.84 -10.33 1.44
CA SER A 13 7.24 -9.31 2.41
C SER A 13 6.05 -8.45 2.85
N THR A 14 5.20 -8.02 1.93
CA THR A 14 3.98 -7.25 2.23
C THR A 14 3.01 -8.05 3.11
N ALA A 15 2.86 -9.36 2.87
CA ALA A 15 2.04 -10.23 3.71
C ALA A 15 2.56 -10.32 5.16
N ARG A 16 3.89 -10.48 5.34
CA ARG A 16 4.51 -10.46 6.67
C ARG A 16 4.36 -9.11 7.37
N LEU A 17 4.47 -8.01 6.62
CA LEU A 17 4.21 -6.68 7.16
C LEU A 17 2.75 -6.54 7.61
N SER A 18 1.79 -7.01 6.80
CA SER A 18 0.38 -7.00 7.15
C SER A 18 0.08 -7.79 8.43
N GLU A 19 0.74 -8.94 8.62
CA GLU A 19 0.61 -9.76 9.83
C GLU A 19 1.14 -9.00 11.06
N ALA A 20 2.36 -8.44 10.97
CA ALA A 20 2.97 -7.66 12.06
C ALA A 20 2.14 -6.42 12.43
N VAL A 21 1.59 -5.71 11.44
CA VAL A 21 0.72 -4.54 11.68
C VAL A 21 -0.62 -4.96 12.27
N THR A 22 -1.17 -6.09 11.86
CA THR A 22 -2.40 -6.63 12.46
C THR A 22 -2.19 -6.94 13.93
N GLU A 23 -1.06 -7.55 14.30
CA GLU A 23 -0.69 -7.74 15.70
C GLU A 23 -0.64 -6.41 16.47
N LEU A 24 -0.03 -5.38 15.89
CA LEU A 24 0.03 -4.04 16.51
C LEU A 24 -1.36 -3.44 16.72
N VAL A 25 -2.27 -3.61 15.74
CA VAL A 25 -3.67 -3.17 15.82
C VAL A 25 -4.38 -3.85 16.98
N MET A 26 -4.24 -5.17 17.10
CA MET A 26 -4.84 -5.94 18.20
C MET A 26 -4.39 -5.42 19.57
N ILE A 27 -3.09 -5.20 19.75
CA ILE A 27 -2.55 -4.69 21.03
C ILE A 27 -3.04 -3.26 21.28
N ALA A 28 -3.07 -2.39 20.25
CA ALA A 28 -3.47 -1.00 20.39
C ALA A 28 -4.95 -0.82 20.72
N HIS A 29 -5.82 -1.65 20.15
CA HIS A 29 -7.27 -1.51 20.25
C HIS A 29 -7.92 -2.47 21.25
N GLU A 30 -7.50 -3.73 21.28
CA GLU A 30 -8.16 -4.78 22.08
C GLU A 30 -7.53 -4.98 23.45
N ASP A 31 -6.18 -4.92 23.55
CA ASP A 31 -5.46 -5.13 24.82
C ASP A 31 -5.34 -3.86 25.68
N ARG A 32 -6.06 -2.80 25.31
CA ARG A 32 -5.99 -1.49 25.97
C ARG A 32 -6.49 -1.61 27.42
N PRO A 33 -5.74 -1.12 28.43
CA PRO A 33 -6.20 -1.12 29.82
C PRO A 33 -7.50 -0.33 30.02
N ASP A 34 -8.26 -0.61 31.08
CA ASP A 34 -9.45 0.15 31.44
C ASP A 34 -9.12 1.62 31.80
N GLY A 35 -10.11 2.50 31.61
CA GLY A 35 -10.00 3.92 31.94
C GLY A 35 -9.03 4.67 31.02
N SER A 36 -8.92 4.21 29.79
CA SER A 36 -7.84 4.58 28.90
C SER A 36 -8.14 5.73 27.98
N GLU A 37 -9.32 6.35 28.09
CA GLU A 37 -9.81 7.58 27.44
C GLU A 37 -8.85 8.77 27.62
N VAL A 38 -7.69 8.64 27.01
CA VAL A 38 -6.55 9.52 27.09
C VAL A 38 -6.22 9.84 25.65
N ALA A 39 -6.34 11.11 25.28
CA ALA A 39 -6.17 11.57 23.91
C ALA A 39 -4.89 11.06 23.23
N ALA A 40 -3.79 10.91 23.98
CA ALA A 40 -2.54 10.38 23.44
C ALA A 40 -2.64 8.90 23.00
N VAL A 41 -3.44 8.09 23.70
CA VAL A 41 -3.68 6.68 23.35
C VAL A 41 -4.63 6.59 22.16
N ASP A 42 -5.69 7.39 22.14
CA ASP A 42 -6.62 7.43 21.00
C ASP A 42 -5.89 7.86 19.72
N HIS A 43 -5.09 8.92 19.81
CA HIS A 43 -4.27 9.38 18.70
C HIS A 43 -3.27 8.32 18.21
N PHE A 44 -2.64 7.58 19.14
CA PHE A 44 -1.76 6.47 18.77
C PHE A 44 -2.53 5.36 18.03
N ALA A 45 -3.70 4.99 18.53
CA ALA A 45 -4.55 3.97 17.93
C ALA A 45 -5.05 4.38 16.53
N GLU A 46 -5.34 5.66 16.31
CA GLU A 46 -5.64 6.24 14.98
C GLU A 46 -4.45 6.06 14.03
N GLN A 47 -3.23 6.42 14.44
CA GLN A 47 -2.02 6.26 13.62
C GLN A 47 -1.76 4.79 13.27
N VAL A 48 -2.02 3.86 14.19
CA VAL A 48 -1.91 2.41 13.91
C VAL A 48 -2.92 1.99 12.84
N SER A 49 -4.15 2.51 12.88
CA SER A 49 -5.16 2.26 11.84
C SER A 49 -4.78 2.87 10.49
N GLU A 50 -4.18 4.06 10.46
CA GLU A 50 -3.65 4.68 9.23
C GLU A 50 -2.52 3.84 8.60
N LEU A 51 -1.60 3.31 9.43
CA LEU A 51 -0.58 2.38 9.00
C LEU A 51 -1.21 1.12 8.39
N GLN A 52 -2.17 0.51 9.08
CA GLN A 52 -2.86 -0.69 8.60
C GLN A 52 -3.55 -0.43 7.26
N SER A 53 -4.27 0.69 7.13
CA SER A 53 -4.94 1.08 5.89
C SER A 53 -3.96 1.16 4.72
N SER A 54 -2.80 1.79 4.93
CA SER A 54 -1.76 1.93 3.91
C SER A 54 -1.16 0.58 3.50
N VAL A 55 -0.89 -0.31 4.46
CA VAL A 55 -0.36 -1.66 4.17
C VAL A 55 -1.38 -2.52 3.45
N VAL A 56 -2.66 -2.46 3.84
CA VAL A 56 -3.75 -3.16 3.16
C VAL A 56 -3.92 -2.66 1.72
N ALA A 57 -3.86 -1.34 1.51
CA ALA A 57 -3.93 -0.75 0.17
C ALA A 57 -2.79 -1.26 -0.73
N ALA A 58 -1.54 -1.27 -0.24
CA ALA A 58 -0.41 -1.84 -0.98
C ALA A 58 -0.64 -3.32 -1.33
N GLY A 59 -1.14 -4.11 -0.38
CA GLY A 59 -1.48 -5.52 -0.60
C GLY A 59 -2.56 -5.72 -1.66
N GLN A 60 -3.61 -4.90 -1.66
CA GLN A 60 -4.69 -4.95 -2.65
C GLN A 60 -4.19 -4.65 -4.06
N GLU A 61 -3.37 -3.61 -4.22
CA GLU A 61 -2.77 -3.26 -5.51
C GLU A 61 -1.84 -4.38 -6.01
N LEU A 62 -1.09 -5.04 -5.12
CA LEU A 62 -0.23 -6.18 -5.47
C LEU A 62 -1.01 -7.41 -5.95
N VAL A 63 -2.17 -7.67 -5.36
CA VAL A 63 -3.08 -8.76 -5.79
C VAL A 63 -3.69 -8.44 -7.15
N ALA A 64 -3.97 -7.17 -7.45
CA ALA A 64 -4.52 -6.73 -8.73
C ALA A 64 -3.52 -6.79 -9.91
N ILE A 65 -2.22 -7.03 -9.66
CA ILE A 65 -1.21 -7.20 -10.71
C ILE A 65 -1.33 -8.62 -11.31
N ASP A 66 -2.10 -8.71 -12.39
CA ASP A 66 -2.23 -9.91 -13.23
C ASP A 66 -1.44 -9.76 -14.54
N GLY A 67 -0.15 -10.09 -14.46
CA GLY A 67 0.76 -10.08 -15.60
C GLY A 67 1.53 -8.76 -15.84
N PRO A 68 2.44 -8.74 -16.83
CA PRO A 68 3.42 -7.67 -17.01
C PRO A 68 2.83 -6.32 -17.40
N ALA A 69 1.69 -6.31 -18.11
CA ALA A 69 1.07 -5.07 -18.58
C ALA A 69 0.57 -4.21 -17.40
N LEU A 70 -0.08 -4.84 -16.42
CA LEU A 70 -0.62 -4.16 -15.24
C LEU A 70 0.46 -3.77 -14.24
N LEU A 71 1.62 -4.44 -14.27
CA LEU A 71 2.73 -4.14 -13.36
C LEU A 71 3.15 -2.66 -13.42
N SER A 72 3.42 -2.15 -14.62
CA SER A 72 3.86 -0.76 -14.81
C SER A 72 2.81 0.29 -14.40
N GLN A 73 1.53 -0.08 -14.45
CA GLN A 73 0.41 0.82 -14.11
C GLN A 73 0.12 0.83 -12.61
N ARG A 74 0.33 -0.30 -11.93
CA ARG A 74 -0.06 -0.52 -10.53
C ARG A 74 1.08 -0.30 -9.54
N MET A 75 2.33 -0.57 -9.94
CA MET A 75 3.48 -0.38 -9.06
C MET A 75 3.61 1.04 -8.48
N PRO A 76 3.26 2.14 -9.19
CA PRO A 76 3.24 3.47 -8.58
C PRO A 76 2.27 3.56 -7.39
N LEU A 77 1.10 2.92 -7.47
CA LEU A 77 0.11 2.91 -6.38
C LEU A 77 0.61 2.09 -5.18
N VAL A 78 1.30 0.97 -5.46
CA VAL A 78 1.99 0.19 -4.41
C VAL A 78 3.03 1.06 -3.71
N ASP A 79 3.87 1.76 -4.47
CA ASP A 79 4.91 2.63 -3.92
C ASP A 79 4.33 3.78 -3.09
N ASP A 80 3.27 4.43 -3.55
CA ASP A 80 2.60 5.51 -2.82
C ASP A 80 2.05 5.01 -1.47
N ALA A 81 1.40 3.83 -1.47
CA ALA A 81 0.89 3.21 -0.25
C ALA A 81 2.02 2.79 0.70
N LEU A 82 3.12 2.23 0.20
CA LEU A 82 4.28 1.88 1.00
C LEU A 82 5.01 3.11 1.54
N ALA A 83 5.07 4.20 0.78
CA ALA A 83 5.61 5.48 1.22
C ALA A 83 4.76 6.07 2.36
N ALA A 84 3.44 6.04 2.23
CA ALA A 84 2.52 6.45 3.30
C ALA A 84 2.70 5.60 4.57
N ALA A 85 2.77 4.28 4.44
CA ALA A 85 3.04 3.36 5.55
C ALA A 85 4.40 3.67 6.22
N THR A 86 5.44 3.91 5.41
CA THR A 86 6.78 4.24 5.89
C THR A 86 6.80 5.55 6.67
N VAL A 87 6.14 6.59 6.13
CA VAL A 87 6.02 7.89 6.82
C VAL A 87 5.27 7.73 8.13
N CYS A 88 4.11 7.08 8.14
CA CYS A 88 3.32 6.85 9.34
C CYS A 88 4.14 6.10 10.41
N TYR A 89 4.83 5.02 10.02
CA TYR A 89 5.63 4.24 10.95
C TYR A 89 6.78 5.05 11.57
N TRP A 90 7.61 5.71 10.75
CA TRP A 90 8.81 6.39 11.26
C TRP A 90 8.51 7.76 11.89
N ARG A 91 7.67 8.56 11.24
CA ARG A 91 7.38 9.93 11.66
C ARG A 91 6.35 9.97 12.78
N ASP A 92 5.35 9.11 12.74
CA ASP A 92 4.21 9.23 13.64
C ASP A 92 4.37 8.25 14.80
N LEU A 93 4.45 6.94 14.52
CA LEU A 93 4.50 5.89 15.55
C LEU A 93 5.86 5.78 16.28
N ARG A 94 6.98 5.86 15.55
CA ARG A 94 8.34 5.72 16.11
C ARG A 94 8.98 7.05 16.51
N SER A 95 8.25 8.16 16.41
CA SER A 95 8.76 9.44 16.88
C SER A 95 9.03 9.42 18.37
N TYR A 96 10.05 10.19 18.77
CA TYR A 96 10.34 10.43 20.17
C TYR A 96 9.13 11.04 20.90
N ALA A 97 8.37 11.91 20.21
CA ALA A 97 7.19 12.57 20.78
C ALA A 97 6.07 11.56 21.08
N ALA A 98 5.67 10.72 20.11
CA ALA A 98 4.61 9.72 20.30
C ALA A 98 5.02 8.69 21.35
N THR A 99 6.24 8.15 21.25
CA THR A 99 6.78 7.18 22.23
C THR A 99 6.87 7.79 23.63
N GLY A 100 7.31 9.05 23.73
CA GLY A 100 7.41 9.78 24.99
C GLY A 100 6.05 10.03 25.64
N ALA A 101 5.04 10.41 24.86
CA ALA A 101 3.68 10.59 25.32
C ALA A 101 3.09 9.27 25.86
N MET A 102 3.21 8.18 25.09
CA MET A 102 2.77 6.84 25.48
C MET A 102 3.43 6.38 26.79
N ARG A 103 4.76 6.51 26.92
CA ARG A 103 5.49 6.21 28.16
C ARG A 103 5.06 7.09 29.33
N GLN A 104 4.67 8.34 29.09
CA GLN A 104 4.18 9.24 30.14
C GLN A 104 2.81 8.79 30.65
N VAL A 105 1.89 8.43 29.75
CA VAL A 105 0.59 7.84 30.11
C VAL A 105 0.81 6.56 30.90
N ALA A 106 1.67 5.67 30.41
CA ALA A 106 1.94 4.39 31.05
C ALA A 106 2.50 4.53 32.48
N ARG A 107 3.36 5.53 32.71
CA ARG A 107 3.90 5.81 34.06
C ARG A 107 2.82 6.24 35.05
N ARG A 108 1.81 6.99 34.61
CA ARG A 108 0.69 7.47 35.44
C ARG A 108 -0.34 6.37 35.72
N GLY A 109 -0.58 5.48 34.77
CA GLY A 109 -1.61 4.43 34.86
C GLY A 109 -1.22 3.19 35.69
N GLY A 110 0.05 3.04 36.09
CA GLY A 110 0.48 1.94 36.96
C GLY A 110 0.95 0.68 36.19
N GLY A 111 0.81 -0.50 36.81
CA GLY A 111 1.44 -1.74 36.33
C GLY A 111 0.92 -2.25 34.98
N GLY A 112 -0.40 -2.39 34.83
CA GLY A 112 -1.02 -2.89 33.59
C GLY A 112 -0.72 -2.01 32.38
N TRP A 113 -0.74 -0.69 32.60
CA TRP A 113 -0.37 0.29 31.60
C TRP A 113 1.07 0.20 31.12
N ARG A 114 2.02 -0.11 32.02
CA ARG A 114 3.43 -0.35 31.63
C ARG A 114 3.57 -1.64 30.84
N ALA A 115 2.88 -2.70 31.23
CA ALA A 115 2.91 -3.97 30.49
C ALA A 115 2.38 -3.78 29.06
N TRP A 116 1.23 -3.13 28.91
CA TRP A 116 0.65 -2.80 27.61
C TRP A 116 1.59 -1.94 26.75
N GLN A 117 2.18 -0.88 27.32
CA GLN A 117 3.15 -0.04 26.61
C GLN A 117 4.36 -0.84 26.12
N VAL A 118 4.87 -1.79 26.92
CA VAL A 118 5.99 -2.66 26.52
C VAL A 118 5.58 -3.54 25.34
N SER A 119 4.38 -4.12 25.36
CA SER A 119 3.85 -4.91 24.24
C SER A 119 3.75 -4.08 22.96
N ILE A 120 3.27 -2.84 23.04
CA ILE A 120 3.24 -1.90 21.91
C ILE A 120 4.64 -1.67 21.35
N GLU A 121 5.64 -1.34 22.18
CA GLU A 121 7.00 -1.08 21.71
C GLU A 121 7.65 -2.32 21.08
N GLN A 122 7.37 -3.51 21.62
CA GLN A 122 7.85 -4.77 21.04
C GLN A 122 7.18 -5.07 19.69
N SER A 123 5.87 -4.86 19.58
CA SER A 123 5.14 -5.05 18.32
C SER A 123 5.57 -4.03 17.25
N GLN A 124 5.81 -2.78 17.65
CA GLN A 124 6.42 -1.79 16.76
C GLN A 124 7.78 -2.27 16.22
N GLN A 125 8.65 -2.83 17.06
CA GLN A 125 9.94 -3.39 16.61
C GLN A 125 9.75 -4.55 15.62
N ARG A 126 8.75 -5.41 15.82
CA ARG A 126 8.42 -6.50 14.89
C ARG A 126 7.94 -6.02 13.52
N CYS A 127 7.39 -4.81 13.43
CA CYS A 127 7.00 -4.21 12.15
C CYS A 127 8.19 -3.69 11.33
N GLU A 128 9.33 -3.41 11.96
CA GLU A 128 10.45 -2.70 11.34
C GLU A 128 11.08 -3.47 10.16
N GLU A 129 11.48 -4.72 10.41
CA GLU A 129 12.14 -5.56 9.40
C GLU A 129 11.22 -5.87 8.21
N PRO A 130 9.95 -6.30 8.39
CA PRO A 130 9.02 -6.49 7.29
C PRO A 130 8.78 -5.23 6.46
N LEU A 131 8.74 -4.05 7.09
CA LEU A 131 8.57 -2.78 6.38
C LEU A 131 9.77 -2.50 5.47
N LEU A 132 10.99 -2.63 6.00
CA LEU A 132 12.22 -2.45 5.23
C LEU A 132 12.34 -3.47 4.08
N ASP A 133 12.03 -4.74 4.35
CA ASP A 133 12.00 -5.81 3.36
C ASP A 133 11.02 -5.51 2.22
N THR A 134 9.85 -4.97 2.55
CA THR A 134 8.81 -4.64 1.57
C THR A 134 9.28 -3.52 0.65
N VAL A 135 9.84 -2.43 1.21
CA VAL A 135 10.41 -1.33 0.43
C VAL A 135 11.58 -1.79 -0.44
N ALA A 136 12.48 -2.62 0.11
CA ALA A 136 13.59 -3.17 -0.66
C ALA A 136 13.11 -4.07 -1.81
N SER A 137 12.07 -4.85 -1.59
CA SER A 137 11.47 -5.72 -2.62
C SER A 137 10.77 -4.91 -3.71
N ALA A 138 10.06 -3.83 -3.35
CA ALA A 138 9.44 -2.91 -4.32
C ALA A 138 10.51 -2.28 -5.22
N ARG A 139 11.61 -1.82 -4.64
CA ARG A 139 12.76 -1.30 -5.40
C ARG A 139 13.35 -2.34 -6.36
N ARG A 140 13.44 -3.62 -5.95
CA ARG A 140 13.91 -4.70 -6.84
C ARG A 140 12.97 -4.88 -8.03
N VAL A 141 11.66 -4.84 -7.82
CA VAL A 141 10.68 -4.92 -8.92
C VAL A 141 10.89 -3.80 -9.94
N TRP A 142 11.10 -2.56 -9.47
CA TRP A 142 11.40 -1.44 -10.35
C TRP A 142 12.70 -1.59 -11.14
N LEU A 143 13.76 -2.11 -10.51
CA LEU A 143 15.03 -2.37 -11.20
C LEU A 143 14.86 -3.41 -12.31
N GLU A 144 14.17 -4.52 -12.03
CA GLU A 144 13.90 -5.54 -13.05
C GLU A 144 13.02 -4.98 -14.18
N LEU A 145 12.02 -4.12 -13.88
CA LEU A 145 11.22 -3.46 -14.91
C LEU A 145 12.07 -2.50 -15.77
N ALA A 146 12.95 -1.73 -15.14
CA ALA A 146 13.87 -0.83 -15.84
C ALA A 146 14.84 -1.60 -16.75
N GLU A 147 15.34 -2.76 -16.31
CA GLU A 147 16.15 -3.65 -17.13
C GLU A 147 15.39 -4.17 -18.36
N VAL A 148 14.13 -4.58 -18.19
CA VAL A 148 13.27 -5.01 -19.31
C VAL A 148 13.05 -3.88 -20.31
N VAL A 149 12.73 -2.67 -19.84
CA VAL A 149 12.55 -1.50 -20.70
C VAL A 149 13.85 -1.16 -21.43
N ALA A 150 14.99 -1.18 -20.73
CA ALA A 150 16.29 -0.91 -21.33
C ALA A 150 16.65 -1.93 -22.42
N LEU A 151 16.33 -3.21 -22.23
CA LEU A 151 16.53 -4.25 -23.24
C LEU A 151 15.64 -4.01 -24.47
N TRP A 152 14.36 -3.69 -24.26
CA TRP A 152 13.42 -3.40 -25.34
C TRP A 152 13.84 -2.17 -26.16
N LEU A 153 14.35 -1.13 -25.52
CA LEU A 153 14.86 0.06 -26.21
C LEU A 153 16.13 -0.21 -27.03
N ARG A 154 17.00 -1.14 -26.58
CA ARG A 154 18.20 -1.54 -27.33
C ARG A 154 17.89 -2.48 -28.49
N HIS A 155 16.88 -3.33 -28.31
CA HIS A 155 16.47 -4.35 -29.27
C HIS A 155 14.96 -4.26 -29.49
N PRO A 156 14.48 -3.21 -30.19
CA PRO A 156 13.07 -3.07 -30.46
C PRO A 156 12.60 -4.30 -31.24
N PRO A 157 11.42 -4.86 -30.92
CA PRO A 157 10.86 -5.95 -31.68
C PRO A 157 10.76 -5.53 -33.15
N PRO A 158 11.02 -6.44 -34.10
CA PRO A 158 10.90 -6.12 -35.52
C PRO A 158 9.50 -5.55 -35.75
N ALA A 159 9.42 -4.39 -36.39
CA ALA A 159 8.15 -3.78 -36.77
C ALA A 159 7.36 -4.83 -37.56
N ASP A 160 6.16 -5.14 -37.10
CA ASP A 160 5.34 -6.19 -37.68
C ASP A 160 5.10 -5.87 -39.17
N PRO A 161 5.68 -6.64 -40.12
CA PRO A 161 5.69 -6.26 -41.53
C PRO A 161 4.29 -6.38 -42.18
N GLY A 162 3.28 -6.85 -41.44
CA GLY A 162 1.90 -7.04 -41.91
C GLY A 162 0.95 -5.86 -41.68
N GLY A 163 1.38 -4.79 -41.01
CA GLY A 163 0.57 -3.58 -40.80
C GLY A 163 0.49 -2.68 -42.04
N ALA A 164 0.17 -3.23 -43.21
CA ALA A 164 -0.27 -2.39 -44.32
C ALA A 164 -1.57 -1.68 -43.87
N PRO A 165 -1.71 -0.37 -44.08
CA PRO A 165 -2.98 0.30 -43.81
C PRO A 165 -4.03 -0.35 -44.68
N GLU A 166 -4.90 -1.16 -44.07
CA GLU A 166 -6.15 -1.56 -44.68
C GLU A 166 -6.91 -0.26 -44.93
N ASN A 167 -6.84 0.19 -46.18
CA ASN A 167 -7.40 1.41 -46.69
C ASN A 167 -8.91 1.30 -46.50
N THR A 168 -9.41 1.73 -45.34
CA THR A 168 -10.83 1.70 -45.03
C THR A 168 -11.53 2.66 -45.98
N ASP A 169 -12.15 2.06 -46.98
CA ASP A 169 -13.02 2.69 -47.97
C ASP A 169 -14.01 3.66 -47.28
N PRO A 170 -14.08 4.95 -47.65
CA PRO A 170 -15.04 5.89 -47.10
C PRO A 170 -16.42 5.66 -47.75
N GLY A 171 -16.96 4.46 -47.59
CA GLY A 171 -18.29 4.07 -48.06
C GLY A 171 -19.34 4.26 -46.96
N GLY A 172 -20.07 5.38 -47.04
CA GLY A 172 -20.93 5.90 -45.99
C GLY A 172 -21.96 4.94 -45.37
N ARG A 173 -22.22 5.17 -44.09
CA ARG A 173 -23.49 4.78 -43.46
C ARG A 173 -24.00 5.90 -42.57
N ALA A 174 -25.27 6.21 -42.79
CA ALA A 174 -25.99 7.37 -42.31
C ALA A 174 -26.02 7.50 -40.79
N VAL A 175 -25.88 8.75 -40.36
CA VAL A 175 -26.20 9.25 -39.02
C VAL A 175 -27.70 9.08 -38.79
N THR A 176 -28.09 8.17 -37.91
CA THR A 176 -29.41 8.21 -37.24
C THR A 176 -29.26 8.89 -35.90
N ALA A 177 -29.90 10.05 -35.78
CA ALA A 177 -29.94 10.87 -34.58
C ALA A 177 -30.59 10.13 -33.39
N PRO A 178 -30.10 10.33 -32.14
CA PRO A 178 -30.81 9.86 -30.96
C PRO A 178 -32.03 10.76 -30.65
N PRO A 179 -33.15 10.18 -30.17
CA PRO A 179 -34.31 10.96 -29.75
C PRO A 179 -34.06 11.71 -28.43
N SER A 180 -34.68 12.88 -28.31
CA SER A 180 -34.56 13.83 -27.21
C SER A 180 -34.99 13.26 -25.85
N PRO A 181 -34.40 13.74 -24.73
CA PRO A 181 -34.79 13.34 -23.40
C PRO A 181 -36.10 14.00 -22.95
N SER A 182 -37.06 13.15 -22.55
CA SER A 182 -38.32 13.53 -21.93
C SER A 182 -38.08 14.13 -20.54
N THR A 183 -38.44 15.39 -20.34
CA THR A 183 -38.48 16.05 -19.04
C THR A 183 -39.63 15.52 -18.19
N TRP A 184 -39.33 14.81 -17.10
CA TRP A 184 -40.31 14.51 -16.06
C TRP A 184 -40.40 15.69 -15.10
N ARG A 185 -41.62 16.23 -14.98
CA ARG A 185 -42.02 17.30 -14.07
C ARG A 185 -42.65 16.62 -12.84
N THR A 186 -42.06 16.77 -11.67
CA THR A 186 -42.71 16.40 -10.39
C THR A 186 -43.44 17.60 -9.82
N SER A 187 -44.70 17.36 -9.44
CA SER A 187 -45.53 18.20 -8.58
C SER A 187 -45.22 17.96 -7.12
#